data_AF-A0A6B3H441-F1
#
_entry.id   AF-A0A6B3H441-F1
#
_cell.length_a   1.000
_cell.length_b   1.000
_cell.length_c   1.000
_cell.angle_alpha   90.00
_cell.angle_beta   90.00
_cell.angle_gamma   90.00
#
_symmetry.space_group_name_H-M   'P 1'
#
loop_
_entity.id
_entity.type
_entity.pdbx_description
1 polymer ?
#
loop_
_entity_poly.entity_id
_entity_poly.type
_entity_poly.pdbx_seq_one_letter_code
_entity_poly.pdbx_strand_id
1 'polypeptide(L)'
;GVDPSALVVAASCAVGVLDAEVDVRLTQLSGGEPHALRGTAGPATAQLIYRLREKRLGGARWRALSSAGARLPKLVWTDTGSGHIPALVGWNTGHALTAEMAEAAAVGGGLCGDTLLGCDAPAARALDALAGQGVQVA
;
A
#
# COMPACT_ATOMS: atom_id res chain seq x y z
N GLY A 1 24.68 -15.79 16.55
CA GLY A 1 23.57 -14.98 16.00
C GLY A 1 23.83 -14.74 14.52
N VAL A 2 22.79 -14.44 13.74
CA VAL A 2 22.92 -14.07 12.31
C VAL A 2 23.37 -12.61 12.20
N ASP A 3 24.28 -12.30 11.28
CA ASP A 3 24.69 -10.93 10.96
C ASP A 3 23.55 -10.20 10.22
N PRO A 4 22.94 -9.15 10.80
CA PRO A 4 21.82 -8.44 10.18
C PRO A 4 22.22 -7.67 8.92
N SER A 5 23.51 -7.38 8.70
CA SER A 5 23.99 -6.69 7.49
C SER A 5 23.90 -7.55 6.22
N ALA A 6 23.86 -8.87 6.39
CA ALA A 6 23.67 -9.84 5.32
C ALA A 6 22.20 -10.07 4.96
N LEU A 7 21.25 -9.55 5.74
CA LEU A 7 19.82 -9.75 5.53
C LEU A 7 19.19 -8.66 4.66
N VAL A 8 18.42 -9.09 3.67
CA VAL A 8 17.52 -8.23 2.89
C VAL A 8 16.10 -8.64 3.20
N VAL A 9 15.29 -7.70 3.71
CA VAL A 9 13.92 -7.96 4.14
C VAL A 9 12.96 -7.12 3.31
N ALA A 10 11.87 -7.75 2.89
CA ALA A 10 10.72 -7.08 2.30
C ALA A 10 9.45 -7.58 2.97
N ALA A 11 8.47 -6.69 3.15
CA ALA A 11 7.10 -7.07 3.47
C ALA A 11 6.23 -6.82 2.23
N SER A 12 5.58 -7.88 1.75
CA SER A 12 4.66 -7.80 0.62
C SER A 12 3.21 -7.63 1.09
N CYS A 13 2.43 -6.84 0.35
CA CYS A 13 1.01 -6.65 0.59
C CYS A 13 0.24 -6.78 -0.73
N ALA A 14 -0.74 -7.69 -0.75
CA ALA A 14 -1.61 -7.97 -1.89
C ALA A 14 -2.73 -6.91 -1.99
N VAL A 15 -2.36 -5.73 -2.48
CA VAL A 15 -3.23 -4.56 -2.54
C VAL A 15 -4.46 -4.83 -3.40
N GLY A 16 -4.29 -5.39 -4.61
CA GLY A 16 -5.43 -5.61 -5.49
C GLY A 16 -6.36 -6.74 -5.04
N VAL A 17 -5.86 -7.74 -4.31
CA VAL A 17 -6.71 -8.77 -3.71
C VAL A 17 -7.61 -8.15 -2.64
N LEU A 18 -7.05 -7.29 -1.78
CA LEU A 18 -7.82 -6.57 -0.77
C LEU A 18 -8.89 -5.69 -1.41
N ASP A 19 -8.50 -4.95 -2.44
CA ASP A 19 -9.37 -4.00 -3.13
C ASP A 19 -10.52 -4.72 -3.86
N ALA A 20 -10.21 -5.82 -4.56
CA ALA A 20 -11.21 -6.64 -5.24
C ALA A 20 -12.26 -7.22 -4.26
N GLU A 21 -11.82 -7.72 -3.11
CA GLU A 21 -12.74 -8.26 -2.09
C GLU A 21 -13.66 -7.17 -1.52
N VAL A 22 -13.13 -5.98 -1.26
CA VAL A 22 -13.94 -4.84 -0.79
C VAL A 22 -14.90 -4.36 -1.86
N ASP A 23 -14.46 -4.26 -3.11
CA ASP A 23 -15.29 -3.90 -4.26
C ASP A 23 -16.49 -4.84 -4.43
N VAL A 24 -16.29 -6.15 -4.22
CA VAL A 24 -17.38 -7.15 -4.26
C VAL A 24 -18.42 -6.86 -3.19
N ARG A 25 -18.00 -6.59 -1.95
CA ARG A 25 -18.91 -6.27 -0.85
C ARG A 25 -19.67 -4.96 -1.10
N LEU A 26 -18.99 -3.93 -1.59
CA LEU A 26 -19.61 -2.65 -1.94
C LEU A 26 -20.65 -2.80 -3.08
N THR A 27 -20.35 -3.63 -4.07
CA THR A 27 -21.26 -3.92 -5.18
C THR A 27 -22.53 -4.62 -4.67
N GLN A 28 -22.39 -5.59 -3.76
CA GLN A 28 -23.55 -6.26 -3.15
C GLN A 28 -24.43 -5.28 -2.36
N LEU A 29 -23.82 -4.38 -1.58
CA LEU A 29 -24.56 -3.35 -0.83
C LEU A 29 -25.30 -2.37 -1.74
N SER A 30 -24.74 -2.11 -2.93
CA SER A 30 -25.33 -1.21 -3.93
C SER A 30 -26.34 -1.90 -4.84
N GLY A 31 -26.71 -3.16 -4.57
CA GLY A 31 -27.65 -3.92 -5.41
C GLY A 31 -27.12 -4.24 -6.81
N GLY A 32 -25.79 -4.31 -6.98
CA GLY A 32 -25.14 -4.55 -8.26
C GLY A 32 -24.59 -3.30 -8.95
N GLU A 33 -24.93 -2.11 -8.47
CA GLU A 33 -24.46 -0.85 -9.04
C GLU A 33 -23.04 -0.46 -8.56
N PRO A 34 -22.27 0.32 -9.35
CA PRO A 34 -20.98 0.82 -8.92
C PRO A 34 -21.06 1.71 -7.68
N HIS A 35 -20.28 1.40 -6.65
CA HIS A 35 -20.17 2.23 -5.45
C HIS A 35 -19.10 3.31 -5.61
N ALA A 36 -19.32 4.52 -5.08
CA ALA A 36 -18.35 5.62 -5.12
C ALA A 36 -17.04 5.39 -4.34
N LEU A 37 -16.95 4.29 -3.58
CA LEU A 37 -15.78 3.91 -2.77
C LEU A 37 -15.01 2.74 -3.38
N ARG A 38 -15.44 2.28 -4.56
CA ARG A 38 -14.75 1.25 -5.31
C ARG A 38 -13.30 1.69 -5.59
N GLY A 39 -12.34 0.79 -5.48
CA GLY A 39 -10.94 1.13 -5.80
C GLY A 39 -10.15 1.79 -4.67
N THR A 40 -10.75 1.99 -3.49
CA THR A 40 -10.17 2.85 -2.44
C THR A 40 -9.51 2.06 -1.30
N ALA A 41 -9.90 0.81 -1.09
CA ALA A 41 -9.51 0.05 0.10
C ALA A 41 -8.04 -0.36 0.06
N GLY A 42 -7.59 -0.87 -1.09
CA GLY A 42 -6.20 -1.25 -1.31
C GLY A 42 -5.25 -0.06 -1.11
N PRO A 43 -5.39 1.03 -1.88
CA PRO A 43 -4.53 2.20 -1.76
C PRO A 43 -4.50 2.81 -0.35
N ALA A 44 -5.67 2.99 0.28
CA ALA A 44 -5.75 3.56 1.62
C ALA A 44 -5.03 2.68 2.66
N THR A 45 -5.22 1.37 2.59
CA THR A 45 -4.55 0.43 3.49
C THR A 45 -3.03 0.48 3.32
N ALA A 46 -2.53 0.48 2.08
CA ALA A 46 -1.11 0.55 1.80
C ALA A 46 -0.46 1.87 2.27
N GLN A 47 -1.18 3.00 2.14
CA GLN A 47 -0.75 4.29 2.68
C GLN A 47 -0.62 4.26 4.22
N LEU A 48 -1.56 3.62 4.93
CA LEU A 48 -1.45 3.44 6.38
C LEU A 48 -0.33 2.45 6.78
N ILE A 49 -0.10 1.40 6.00
CA ILE A 49 1.05 0.50 6.18
C ILE A 49 2.36 1.27 6.04
N TYR A 50 2.47 2.15 5.04
CA TYR A 50 3.65 3.01 4.84
C TYR A 50 3.87 3.91 6.06
N ARG A 51 2.82 4.59 6.55
CA ARG A 51 2.88 5.41 7.78
C ARG A 51 3.31 4.60 9.00
N LEU A 52 2.77 3.39 9.17
CA LEU A 52 3.12 2.51 10.26
C LEU A 52 4.59 2.10 10.19
N ARG A 53 5.09 1.75 9.00
CA ARG A 53 6.51 1.47 8.76
C ARG A 53 7.38 2.65 9.23
N GLU A 54 7.09 3.86 8.78
CA GLU A 54 7.86 5.05 9.17
C GLU A 54 7.89 5.24 10.69
N LYS A 55 6.73 5.10 11.37
CA LYS A 55 6.65 5.16 12.83
C LYS A 55 7.51 4.09 13.52
N ARG A 56 7.53 2.86 12.99
CA ARG A 56 8.32 1.76 13.55
C ARG A 56 9.82 1.96 13.34
N LEU A 57 10.19 2.48 12.17
CA LEU A 57 11.58 2.79 11.81
C LEU A 57 12.12 4.02 12.57
N GLY A 58 11.26 4.92 13.06
CA GLY A 58 11.66 5.98 13.98
C GLY A 58 11.98 5.54 15.42
N GLY A 59 11.68 4.28 15.78
CA GLY A 59 11.75 3.78 17.14
C GLY A 59 13.14 3.35 17.62
N ALA A 60 13.30 3.22 18.95
CA ALA A 60 14.56 2.76 19.57
C ALA A 60 14.98 1.35 19.10
N ARG A 61 14.01 0.46 18.86
CA ARG A 61 14.28 -0.89 18.35
C ARG A 61 14.94 -0.87 16.97
N TRP A 62 14.44 -0.03 16.05
CA TRP A 62 15.05 0.07 14.73
C TRP A 62 16.44 0.70 14.80
N ARG A 63 16.61 1.74 15.63
CA ARG A 63 17.94 2.35 15.84
C ARG A 63 18.98 1.33 16.28
N ALA A 64 18.65 0.44 17.23
CA ALA A 64 19.55 -0.62 17.66
C ALA A 64 19.93 -1.59 16.52
N LEU A 65 18.96 -2.00 15.70
CA LEU A 65 19.20 -2.87 14.54
C LEU A 65 20.06 -2.17 13.48
N SER A 66 19.75 -0.91 13.17
CA SER A 66 20.48 -0.12 12.19
C SER A 66 21.93 0.12 12.63
N SER A 67 22.18 0.39 13.91
CA SER A 67 23.54 0.48 14.47
C SER A 67 24.31 -0.84 14.39
N ALA A 68 23.62 -1.97 14.35
CA ALA A 68 24.23 -3.28 14.12
C ALA A 68 24.39 -3.63 12.62
N GLY A 69 24.06 -2.71 11.69
CA GLY A 69 24.22 -2.88 10.25
C GLY A 69 22.99 -3.39 9.51
N ALA A 70 21.82 -3.48 10.18
CA ALA A 70 20.60 -3.93 9.52
C ALA A 70 20.18 -3.03 8.35
N ARG A 71 19.80 -3.65 7.23
CA ARG A 71 19.30 -2.95 6.04
C ARG A 71 17.82 -2.64 6.18
N LEU A 72 17.42 -1.48 5.67
CA LEU A 72 16.04 -1.00 5.74
C LEU A 72 15.08 -1.97 5.03
N PRO A 73 14.00 -2.43 5.69
CA PRO A 73 13.03 -3.29 5.04
C PRO A 73 12.25 -2.52 3.98
N LYS A 74 12.09 -3.15 2.80
CA LYS A 74 11.29 -2.63 1.68
C LYS A 74 9.81 -2.98 1.87
N LEU A 75 8.92 -2.15 1.34
CA LEU A 75 7.52 -2.53 1.12
C LEU A 75 7.34 -2.90 -0.35
N VAL A 76 6.63 -4.00 -0.61
CA VAL A 76 6.34 -4.45 -1.97
C VAL A 76 4.83 -4.60 -2.15
N TRP A 77 4.28 -3.85 -3.10
CA TRP A 77 2.88 -3.92 -3.47
C TRP A 77 2.69 -4.99 -4.54
N THR A 78 1.76 -5.91 -4.33
CA THR A 78 1.49 -7.03 -5.25
C THR A 78 0.04 -6.99 -5.71
N ASP A 79 -0.22 -7.72 -6.80
CA ASP A 79 -1.56 -7.84 -7.40
C ASP A 79 -2.12 -6.48 -7.81
N THR A 80 -1.25 -5.51 -8.09
CA THR A 80 -1.65 -4.15 -8.43
C THR A 80 -2.17 -4.07 -9.86
N GLY A 81 -3.01 -3.07 -10.13
CA GLY A 81 -3.56 -2.77 -11.45
C GLY A 81 -3.19 -1.35 -11.85
N SER A 82 -3.58 -0.92 -13.04
CA SER A 82 -3.24 0.42 -13.56
C SER A 82 -3.66 1.57 -12.64
N GLY A 83 -4.80 1.43 -11.93
CA GLY A 83 -5.24 2.41 -10.93
C GLY A 83 -4.46 2.40 -9.61
N HIS A 84 -3.86 1.26 -9.24
CA HIS A 84 -3.11 1.12 -7.99
C HIS A 84 -1.72 1.75 -8.07
N ILE A 85 -1.04 1.63 -9.22
CA ILE A 85 0.37 2.02 -9.35
C ILE A 85 0.60 3.51 -9.04
N PRO A 86 -0.16 4.46 -9.64
CA PRO A 86 -0.01 5.88 -9.33
C PRO A 86 -0.23 6.24 -7.87
N ALA A 87 -1.15 5.54 -7.20
CA ALA A 87 -1.51 5.80 -5.81
C ALA A 87 -0.49 5.26 -4.80
N LEU A 88 0.49 4.47 -5.25
CA LEU A 88 1.42 3.71 -4.41
C LEU A 88 2.87 3.90 -4.81
N VAL A 89 3.26 5.18 -4.95
CA VAL A 89 4.63 5.58 -5.25
C VAL A 89 5.23 6.23 -4.02
N GLY A 90 6.39 5.76 -3.57
CA GLY A 90 7.10 6.37 -2.46
C GLY A 90 8.47 5.78 -2.25
N TRP A 91 9.19 6.33 -1.28
CA TRP A 91 10.58 5.94 -1.04
C TRP A 91 10.71 4.54 -0.42
N ASN A 92 11.69 3.77 -0.92
CA ASN A 92 11.99 2.40 -0.48
C ASN A 92 10.78 1.45 -0.54
N THR A 93 9.94 1.64 -1.56
CA THR A 93 8.87 0.73 -1.95
C THR A 93 9.11 0.15 -3.34
N GLY A 94 8.42 -0.92 -3.69
CA GLY A 94 8.42 -1.48 -5.04
C GLY A 94 7.06 -2.08 -5.38
N HIS A 95 6.84 -2.31 -6.68
CA HIS A 95 5.70 -3.08 -7.16
C HIS A 95 6.20 -4.40 -7.76
N ALA A 96 5.46 -5.48 -7.55
CA ALA A 96 5.66 -6.73 -8.28
C ALA A 96 4.74 -6.73 -9.52
N LEU A 97 5.31 -6.44 -10.69
CA LEU A 97 4.59 -6.24 -11.95
C LEU A 97 5.18 -7.07 -13.08
N THR A 98 4.40 -7.29 -14.14
CA THR A 98 4.95 -7.66 -15.44
C THR A 98 5.62 -6.45 -16.10
N ALA A 99 6.50 -6.69 -17.08
CA ALA A 99 7.12 -5.62 -17.86
C ALA A 99 6.07 -4.74 -18.57
N GLU A 100 5.06 -5.36 -19.18
CA GLU A 100 3.96 -4.68 -19.85
C GLU A 100 3.20 -3.73 -18.92
N MET A 101 2.90 -4.15 -17.69
CA MET A 101 2.24 -3.29 -16.71
C MET A 101 3.11 -2.10 -16.29
N ALA A 102 4.43 -2.32 -16.14
CA ALA A 102 5.37 -1.25 -15.81
C ALA A 102 5.46 -0.22 -16.96
N GLU A 103 5.51 -0.68 -18.20
CA GLU A 103 5.51 0.17 -19.40
C GLU A 103 4.20 0.96 -19.53
N ALA A 104 3.05 0.30 -19.34
CA ALA A 104 1.75 0.97 -19.37
C ALA A 104 1.64 2.06 -18.30
N ALA A 105 2.12 1.80 -17.08
CA ALA A 105 2.14 2.78 -16.00
C ALA A 105 3.05 3.98 -16.29
N ALA A 106 4.17 3.77 -17.00
CA ALA A 106 5.10 4.83 -17.37
C ALA A 106 4.53 5.78 -18.44
N VAL A 107 3.76 5.26 -19.40
CA VAL A 107 3.21 6.05 -20.51
C VAL A 107 1.85 6.68 -20.16
N GLY A 108 1.09 6.07 -19.25
CA GLY A 108 -0.28 6.49 -18.93
C GLY A 108 -0.46 7.85 -18.24
N GLY A 109 0.63 8.60 -17.98
CA GLY A 109 0.57 9.98 -17.45
C GLY A 109 0.08 10.11 -16.00
N GLY A 110 -0.12 9.01 -15.29
CA GLY A 110 -0.68 9.00 -13.93
C GLY A 110 0.33 9.21 -12.81
N LEU A 111 1.63 9.10 -13.06
CA LEU A 111 2.65 9.25 -12.04
C LEU A 111 2.84 10.73 -11.66
N CYS A 112 2.56 11.07 -10.40
CA CYS A 112 2.58 12.45 -9.89
C CYS A 112 3.56 12.68 -8.72
N GLY A 113 4.56 11.81 -8.57
CA GLY A 113 5.55 11.88 -7.49
C GLY A 113 5.22 10.95 -6.33
N ASP A 114 5.57 11.35 -5.11
CA ASP A 114 5.29 10.57 -3.90
C ASP A 114 3.80 10.68 -3.54
N THR A 115 3.13 9.52 -3.41
CA THR A 115 1.71 9.35 -3.09
C THR A 115 1.49 8.52 -1.82
N LEU A 116 2.56 8.28 -1.05
CA LEU A 116 2.53 7.55 0.21
C LEU A 116 2.85 8.45 1.40
N LEU A 117 3.85 9.33 1.28
CA LEU A 117 4.30 10.19 2.37
C LEU A 117 3.27 11.27 2.69
N GLY A 118 2.80 11.31 3.94
CA GLY A 118 1.83 12.31 4.40
C GLY A 118 0.38 12.04 3.98
N CYS A 119 0.11 10.88 3.38
CA CYS A 119 -1.23 10.49 2.94
C CYS A 119 -2.05 9.76 4.03
N ASP A 120 -1.61 9.74 5.29
CA ASP A 120 -2.27 8.99 6.36
C ASP A 120 -3.65 9.53 6.73
N ALA A 121 -3.84 10.85 6.75
CA ALA A 121 -5.14 11.44 7.04
C ALA A 121 -6.21 11.15 5.95
N PRO A 122 -5.95 11.35 4.64
CA PRO A 122 -6.91 10.95 3.61
C PRO A 122 -7.13 9.43 3.56
N ALA A 123 -6.09 8.63 3.77
CA ALA A 123 -6.22 7.17 3.82
C ALA A 123 -7.15 6.71 4.95
N ALA A 124 -6.97 7.24 6.16
CA ALA A 124 -7.82 6.92 7.30
C ALA A 124 -9.30 7.27 7.01
N ARG A 125 -9.56 8.45 6.43
CA ARG A 125 -10.93 8.84 6.04
C ARG A 125 -11.56 7.91 5.00
N ALA A 126 -10.77 7.40 4.05
CA ALA A 126 -11.27 6.45 3.06
C ALA A 126 -11.69 5.13 3.73
N LEU A 127 -10.89 4.62 4.67
CA LEU A 127 -11.25 3.43 5.45
C LEU A 127 -12.45 3.67 6.38
N ASP A 128 -12.53 4.84 7.03
CA ASP A 128 -13.68 5.23 7.84
C ASP A 128 -14.97 5.31 6.99
N ALA A 129 -14.87 5.81 5.75
CA ALA A 129 -16.00 5.86 4.83
C ALA A 129 -16.49 4.45 4.44
N LEU A 130 -15.56 3.51 4.20
CA LEU A 130 -15.90 2.09 3.99
C LEU A 130 -16.56 1.48 5.23
N ALA A 131 -16.02 1.75 6.42
CA ALA A 131 -16.58 1.31 7.68
C ALA A 131 -18.01 1.84 7.90
N GLY A 132 -18.28 3.09 7.50
CA GLY A 132 -19.61 3.70 7.51
C GLY A 132 -20.64 3.00 6.61
N GLN A 133 -20.19 2.25 5.60
CA GLN A 133 -21.04 1.38 4.77
C GLN A 133 -21.17 -0.05 5.34
N GLY A 134 -20.56 -0.33 6.50
CA GLY A 134 -20.52 -1.67 7.07
C GLY A 134 -19.42 -2.58 6.48
N VAL A 135 -18.49 -2.04 5.68
CA VAL A 135 -17.37 -2.79 5.13
C VAL A 135 -16.10 -2.53 5.95
N GLN A 136 -15.71 -3.50 6.76
CA GLN A 136 -14.49 -3.42 7.57
C GLN A 136 -13.29 -3.93 6.79
N VAL A 137 -12.20 -3.15 6.82
CA VAL A 137 -10.89 -3.48 6.24
C VAL A 137 -9.92 -3.69 7.40
N ALA A 138 -10.07 -4.88 8.02
CA ALA A 138 -9.48 -5.32 9.30
C ALA A 138 -10.07 -4.64 10.56
#